data_AF-A0A506QTX4-F1
#
_entry.id   AF-A0A506QTX4-F1
#
_cell.length_a   1.000
_cell.length_b   1.000
_cell.length_c   1.000
_cell.angle_alpha   90.00
_cell.angle_beta   90.00
_cell.angle_gamma   90.00
#
_symmetry.space_group_name_H-M   'P 1'
#
loop_
_entity.id
_entity.type
_entity.pdbx_description
1 polymer ?
#
loop_
_entity_poly.entity_id
_entity_poly.type
_entity_poly.pdbx_seq_one_letter_code
_entity_poly.pdbx_strand_id
1 'polypeptide(L)'
;MKKITFLLAGLSLFSTAGAQAAAQVTVHAPHNGGQAELSQVADLAQLVTLPPLQANTDWRSTFIAERGATAVAQQHYQQTLGALRAWRSDSSGERAAAIDEVIHQLSAIRVTGRQFTSLDPDWIRLHPADNRRLEGSYDLWLQAPSDAVLLLGALRGAGKVSWQPGKSVRDYLEGHDALSGAERNFVTVISPSGATQQVPVAYWNHRHAEVEPGSVIWLGFSSWSLPGSSDDLNDRILSVLTHRIPD
;
A
#
# COMPACT_ATOMS: atom_id res chain seq x y z
N MET A 1 -76.26 -24.96 25.49
CA MET A 1 -75.15 -24.28 26.20
C MET A 1 -74.15 -25.32 26.67
N LYS A 2 -72.96 -25.41 26.05
CA LYS A 2 -71.77 -26.06 26.62
C LYS A 2 -70.56 -25.52 25.83
N LYS A 3 -69.74 -24.69 26.50
CA LYS A 3 -68.51 -24.13 25.94
C LYS A 3 -67.37 -25.08 26.27
N ILE A 4 -66.62 -25.52 25.25
CA ILE A 4 -65.34 -26.21 25.40
C ILE A 4 -64.27 -25.20 25.07
N THR A 5 -63.44 -24.87 26.05
CA THR A 5 -62.28 -23.99 25.90
C THR A 5 -61.06 -24.87 25.64
N PHE A 6 -60.42 -24.70 24.47
CA PHE A 6 -59.09 -25.24 24.21
C PHE A 6 -58.06 -24.10 24.26
N LEU A 7 -57.10 -24.26 25.15
CA LEU A 7 -55.90 -23.42 25.33
C LEU A 7 -54.83 -23.98 24.39
N LEU A 8 -54.33 -23.17 23.46
CA LEU A 8 -53.21 -23.53 22.57
C LEU A 8 -52.06 -22.56 22.84
N ALA A 9 -51.03 -23.07 23.51
CA ALA A 9 -49.77 -22.38 23.76
C ALA A 9 -48.98 -22.34 22.44
N GLY A 10 -48.74 -21.13 21.92
CA GLY A 10 -47.87 -20.89 20.78
C GLY A 10 -46.41 -20.90 21.22
N LEU A 11 -45.71 -21.99 20.89
CA LEU A 11 -44.26 -22.08 21.03
C LEU A 11 -43.61 -21.15 20.00
N SER A 12 -43.13 -19.99 20.45
CA SER A 12 -42.37 -19.05 19.61
C SER A 12 -40.94 -19.56 19.49
N LEU A 13 -40.63 -20.24 18.39
CA LEU A 13 -39.26 -20.57 17.98
C LEU A 13 -38.57 -19.27 17.56
N PHE A 14 -37.83 -18.65 18.49
CA PHE A 14 -36.82 -17.67 18.14
C PHE A 14 -35.73 -18.38 17.32
N SER A 15 -35.86 -18.29 16.00
CA SER A 15 -34.75 -18.54 15.11
C SER A 15 -33.80 -17.37 15.29
N THR A 16 -32.72 -17.56 16.05
CA THR A 16 -31.58 -16.66 16.02
C THR A 16 -30.97 -16.77 14.63
N ALA A 17 -31.43 -15.90 13.71
CA ALA A 17 -30.66 -15.58 12.52
C ALA A 17 -29.31 -15.08 13.03
N GLY A 18 -28.28 -15.92 12.95
CA GLY A 18 -26.91 -15.48 13.14
C GLY A 18 -26.71 -14.36 12.12
N ALA A 19 -26.63 -13.12 12.59
CA ALA A 19 -26.19 -12.02 11.76
C ALA A 19 -24.79 -12.39 11.30
N GLN A 20 -24.66 -12.98 10.11
CA GLN A 20 -23.39 -13.06 9.44
C GLN A 20 -22.95 -11.61 9.32
N ALA A 21 -21.86 -11.25 9.99
CA ALA A 21 -21.26 -9.92 9.92
C ALA A 21 -20.78 -9.71 8.48
N ALA A 22 -21.71 -9.35 7.61
CA ALA A 22 -21.47 -9.10 6.22
C ALA A 22 -20.52 -7.91 6.11
N ALA A 23 -19.35 -8.11 5.48
CA ALA A 23 -18.49 -6.98 5.18
C ALA A 23 -19.16 -6.06 4.17
N GLN A 24 -18.93 -4.76 4.37
CA GLN A 24 -19.20 -3.72 3.39
C GLN A 24 -17.87 -3.32 2.74
N VAL A 25 -17.77 -3.51 1.43
CA VAL A 25 -16.59 -3.19 0.64
C VAL A 25 -16.93 -2.06 -0.31
N THR A 26 -16.24 -0.93 -0.18
CA THR A 26 -16.34 0.18 -1.15
C THR A 26 -15.24 0.00 -2.18
N VAL A 27 -15.62 -0.22 -3.42
CA VAL A 27 -14.69 -0.41 -4.55
C VAL A 27 -14.41 0.95 -5.18
N HIS A 28 -13.15 1.32 -5.27
CA HIS A 28 -12.66 2.52 -5.94
C HIS A 28 -12.06 2.14 -7.29
N ALA A 29 -12.61 2.71 -8.36
CA ALA A 29 -12.13 2.49 -9.71
C ALA A 29 -10.82 3.26 -9.97
N PRO A 30 -9.92 2.72 -10.83
CA PRO A 30 -8.55 3.21 -10.93
C PRO A 30 -8.41 4.62 -11.53
N HIS A 31 -9.33 5.10 -12.38
CA HIS A 31 -9.08 6.30 -13.22
C HIS A 31 -10.17 7.37 -13.21
N ASN A 32 -11.43 7.02 -12.92
CA ASN A 32 -12.56 7.95 -12.99
C ASN A 32 -13.12 8.35 -11.62
N GLY A 33 -12.49 7.88 -10.52
CA GLY A 33 -13.00 8.09 -9.17
C GLY A 33 -14.38 7.46 -8.92
N GLY A 34 -14.82 6.56 -9.81
CA GLY A 34 -16.07 5.83 -9.64
C GLY A 34 -16.01 4.96 -8.40
N GLN A 35 -17.09 4.96 -7.63
CA GLN A 35 -17.22 4.13 -6.44
C GLN A 35 -18.44 3.24 -6.57
N ALA A 36 -18.31 2.01 -6.09
CA ALA A 36 -19.40 1.06 -5.97
C ALA A 36 -19.36 0.40 -4.59
N GLU A 37 -20.51 0.19 -3.98
CA GLU A 37 -20.59 -0.54 -2.72
C GLU A 37 -20.99 -1.99 -2.98
N LEU A 38 -20.22 -2.90 -2.38
CA LEU A 38 -20.52 -4.31 -2.31
C LEU A 38 -20.94 -4.63 -0.88
N SER A 39 -22.10 -5.26 -0.73
CA SER A 39 -22.63 -5.74 0.54
C SER A 39 -22.59 -7.26 0.57
N GLN A 40 -22.44 -7.85 1.76
CA GLN A 40 -22.51 -9.30 1.97
C GLN A 40 -21.42 -10.11 1.25
N VAL A 41 -20.22 -9.54 1.17
CA VAL A 41 -19.03 -10.27 0.77
C VAL A 41 -18.48 -11.01 1.98
N ALA A 42 -18.44 -12.34 1.93
CA ALA A 42 -18.06 -13.17 3.08
C ALA A 42 -16.54 -13.31 3.24
N ASP A 43 -15.82 -13.42 2.13
CA ASP A 43 -14.39 -13.68 2.12
C ASP A 43 -13.70 -13.13 0.85
N LEU A 44 -12.37 -13.21 0.83
CA LEU A 44 -11.56 -12.74 -0.30
C LEU A 44 -11.86 -13.52 -1.58
N ALA A 45 -12.07 -14.83 -1.52
CA ALA A 45 -12.37 -15.64 -2.69
C ALA A 45 -13.66 -15.18 -3.39
N GLN A 46 -14.72 -14.88 -2.64
CA GLN A 46 -15.95 -14.30 -3.17
C GLN A 46 -15.69 -12.91 -3.76
N LEU A 47 -14.91 -12.06 -3.09
CA LEU A 47 -14.61 -10.71 -3.56
C LEU A 47 -13.91 -10.74 -4.93
N VAL A 48 -12.78 -11.45 -5.01
CA VAL A 48 -11.88 -11.41 -6.17
C VAL A 48 -12.39 -12.23 -7.37
N THR A 49 -13.55 -12.89 -7.26
CA THR A 49 -14.18 -13.63 -8.36
C THR A 49 -15.39 -12.91 -8.94
N LEU A 50 -15.77 -11.75 -8.39
CA LEU A 50 -16.87 -10.95 -8.93
C LEU A 50 -16.55 -10.49 -10.37
N PRO A 51 -17.41 -10.81 -11.36
CA PRO A 51 -17.16 -10.49 -12.76
C PRO A 51 -16.87 -9.01 -13.05
N PRO A 52 -17.57 -8.03 -12.42
CA PRO A 52 -17.28 -6.61 -12.65
C PRO A 52 -15.87 -6.19 -12.25
N LEU A 53 -15.23 -6.90 -11.32
CA LEU A 53 -13.88 -6.57 -10.84
C LEU A 53 -12.78 -7.16 -11.70
N GLN A 54 -13.09 -8.05 -12.64
CA GLN A 54 -12.06 -8.69 -13.49
C GLN A 54 -11.62 -7.81 -14.67
N ALA A 55 -12.45 -6.84 -15.05
CA ALA A 55 -12.19 -6.03 -16.23
C ALA A 55 -11.10 -4.99 -15.95
N ASN A 56 -9.97 -5.11 -16.65
CA ASN A 56 -8.85 -4.16 -16.58
C ASN A 56 -8.25 -3.96 -15.16
N THR A 57 -8.29 -5.01 -14.34
CA THR A 57 -7.73 -4.99 -12.99
C THR A 57 -6.39 -5.72 -12.98
N ASP A 58 -5.35 -5.03 -12.50
CA ASP A 58 -4.10 -5.66 -12.12
C ASP A 58 -4.18 -6.11 -10.65
N TRP A 59 -4.40 -7.40 -10.45
CA TRP A 59 -4.51 -8.01 -9.11
C TRP A 59 -3.21 -8.01 -8.31
N ARG A 60 -2.05 -7.73 -8.95
CA ARG A 60 -0.75 -7.63 -8.26
C ARG A 60 -0.59 -6.30 -7.51
N SER A 61 -1.19 -5.25 -8.06
CA SER A 61 -1.13 -3.88 -7.52
C SER A 61 -2.40 -3.49 -6.77
N THR A 62 -3.54 -4.07 -7.13
CA THR A 62 -4.81 -3.91 -6.42
C THR A 62 -4.68 -4.33 -4.96
N PHE A 63 -5.26 -3.55 -4.05
CA PHE A 63 -5.16 -3.84 -2.63
C PHE A 63 -6.46 -3.49 -1.90
N ILE A 64 -6.64 -4.14 -0.75
CA ILE A 64 -7.74 -3.87 0.17
C ILE A 64 -7.21 -3.10 1.38
N ALA A 65 -7.98 -2.14 1.86
CA ALA A 65 -7.67 -1.35 3.03
C ALA A 65 -8.79 -1.48 4.05
N GLU A 66 -8.42 -1.54 5.32
CA GLU A 66 -9.39 -1.48 6.42
C GLU A 66 -9.60 -0.01 6.80
N ARG A 67 -10.88 0.42 6.90
CA ARG A 67 -11.20 1.82 7.24
C ARG A 67 -10.67 2.22 8.62
N GLY A 68 -10.69 1.30 9.59
CA GLY A 68 -10.14 1.54 10.92
C GLY A 68 -8.62 1.79 10.91
N ALA A 69 -7.87 0.98 10.14
CA ALA A 69 -6.42 1.11 10.01
C ALA A 69 -5.99 2.38 9.24
N THR A 70 -6.88 2.99 8.47
CA THR A 70 -6.58 4.20 7.69
C THR A 70 -6.23 5.39 8.57
N ALA A 71 -6.90 5.57 9.72
CA ALA A 71 -6.56 6.63 10.66
C ALA A 71 -5.15 6.46 11.25
N VAL A 72 -4.75 5.22 11.53
CA VAL A 72 -3.41 4.87 12.04
C VAL A 72 -2.35 5.16 10.96
N ALA A 73 -2.58 4.75 9.72
CA ALA A 73 -1.68 5.05 8.60
C ALA A 73 -1.51 6.56 8.38
N GLN A 74 -2.59 7.33 8.46
CA GLN A 74 -2.56 8.80 8.36
C GLN A 74 -1.77 9.44 9.51
N GLN A 75 -1.94 8.93 10.74
CA GLN A 75 -1.16 9.40 11.87
C GLN A 75 0.34 9.13 11.68
N HIS A 76 0.72 7.93 11.28
CA HIS A 76 2.13 7.60 10.99
C HIS A 76 2.70 8.49 9.87
N TYR A 77 1.92 8.76 8.83
CA TYR A 77 2.30 9.68 7.77
C TYR A 77 2.58 11.10 8.28
N GLN A 78 1.68 11.68 9.08
CA GLN A 78 1.88 13.01 9.66
C GLN A 78 3.07 13.06 10.62
N GLN A 79 3.27 12.02 11.43
CA GLN A 79 4.43 11.92 12.32
C GLN A 79 5.75 11.85 11.53
N THR A 80 5.77 11.10 10.42
CA THR A 80 6.94 10.97 9.54
C THR A 80 7.29 12.29 8.88
N LEU A 81 6.30 13.00 8.33
CA LEU A 81 6.50 14.35 7.79
C LEU A 81 6.94 15.35 8.85
N GLY A 82 6.40 15.24 10.07
CA GLY A 82 6.82 16.05 11.22
C GLY A 82 8.31 15.84 11.57
N ALA A 83 8.75 14.58 11.62
CA ALA A 83 10.15 14.24 11.88
C ALA A 83 11.09 14.75 10.78
N LEU A 84 10.70 14.62 9.51
CA LEU A 84 11.45 15.18 8.38
C LEU A 84 11.57 16.71 8.47
N ARG A 85 10.48 17.41 8.82
CA ARG A 85 10.49 18.88 8.98
C ARG A 85 11.34 19.34 10.17
N ALA A 86 11.36 18.58 11.25
CA ALA A 86 12.23 18.84 12.39
C ALA A 86 13.70 18.67 11.98
N TRP A 87 14.05 17.54 11.36
CA TRP A 87 15.41 17.28 10.87
C TRP A 87 15.86 18.32 9.83
N ARG A 88 14.95 18.76 8.97
CA ARG A 88 15.18 19.85 8.04
C ARG A 88 15.52 21.17 8.73
N SER A 89 14.82 21.51 9.82
CA SER A 89 15.04 22.74 10.56
C SER A 89 16.42 22.76 11.25
N ASP A 90 16.89 21.58 11.67
CA ASP A 90 18.21 21.40 12.28
C ASP A 90 19.34 21.27 11.24
N SER A 91 19.01 21.19 9.95
CA SER A 91 19.95 21.02 8.84
C SER A 91 20.19 22.32 8.07
N SER A 92 21.36 22.44 7.45
CA SER A 92 21.74 23.60 6.62
C SER A 92 22.33 23.17 5.27
N GLY A 93 22.44 24.13 4.35
CA GLY A 93 23.06 23.95 3.03
C GLY A 93 22.39 22.86 2.18
N GLU A 94 23.21 22.09 1.46
CA GLU A 94 22.73 21.04 0.54
C GLU A 94 21.95 19.93 1.22
N ARG A 95 22.25 19.62 2.49
CA ARG A 95 21.50 18.61 3.25
C ARG A 95 20.07 19.07 3.50
N ALA A 96 19.91 20.33 3.87
CA ALA A 96 18.60 20.93 4.07
C ALA A 96 17.77 20.90 2.77
N ALA A 97 18.39 21.25 1.64
CA ALA A 97 17.75 21.16 0.33
C ALA A 97 17.36 19.72 -0.04
N ALA A 98 18.19 18.72 0.28
CA ALA A 98 17.88 17.31 0.04
C ALA A 98 16.67 16.82 0.86
N ILE A 99 16.55 17.26 2.12
CA ILE A 99 15.41 16.92 2.97
C ILE A 99 14.15 17.62 2.48
N ASP A 100 14.23 18.88 2.05
CA ASP A 100 13.10 19.61 1.46
C ASP A 100 12.53 18.88 0.23
N GLU A 101 13.42 18.37 -0.64
CA GLU A 101 13.03 17.60 -1.82
C GLU A 101 12.27 16.32 -1.44
N VAL A 102 12.74 15.57 -0.45
CA VAL A 102 12.04 14.39 0.06
C VAL A 102 10.69 14.77 0.70
N ILE A 103 10.62 15.85 1.48
CA ILE A 103 9.37 16.34 2.05
C ILE A 103 8.37 16.68 0.94
N HIS A 104 8.82 17.36 -0.12
CA HIS A 104 7.98 17.72 -1.25
C HIS A 104 7.38 16.48 -1.94
N GLN A 105 8.22 15.47 -2.23
CA GLN A 105 7.77 14.21 -2.82
C GLN A 105 6.74 13.49 -1.95
N LEU A 106 6.98 13.38 -0.64
CA LEU A 106 6.08 12.67 0.28
C LEU A 106 4.79 13.46 0.56
N SER A 107 4.80 14.78 0.44
CA SER A 107 3.62 15.63 0.68
C SER A 107 2.52 15.42 -0.35
N ALA A 108 2.84 14.87 -1.53
CA ALA A 108 1.87 14.56 -2.57
C ALA A 108 1.19 13.19 -2.37
N ILE A 109 1.69 12.34 -1.47
CA ILE A 109 1.23 10.97 -1.32
C ILE A 109 -0.02 10.89 -0.46
N ARG A 110 -0.97 10.06 -0.89
CA ARG A 110 -2.14 9.65 -0.10
C ARG A 110 -1.88 8.29 0.53
N VAL A 111 -2.18 8.13 1.81
CA VAL A 111 -2.00 6.87 2.54
C VAL A 111 -3.32 6.30 3.02
N THR A 112 -3.36 4.98 3.17
CA THR A 112 -4.54 4.25 3.66
C THR A 112 -4.13 3.01 4.46
N GLY A 113 -5.07 2.42 5.18
CA GLY A 113 -4.87 1.24 6.02
C GLY A 113 -4.74 -0.06 5.23
N ARG A 114 -3.83 -0.09 4.25
CA ARG A 114 -3.57 -1.22 3.35
C ARG A 114 -3.35 -2.51 4.15
N GLN A 115 -4.03 -3.57 3.74
CA GLN A 115 -3.81 -4.92 4.25
C GLN A 115 -2.88 -5.67 3.30
N PHE A 116 -1.80 -6.23 3.85
CA PHE A 116 -0.82 -7.00 3.08
C PHE A 116 -1.29 -8.45 2.92
N THR A 117 -2.32 -8.64 2.09
CA THR A 117 -2.83 -9.95 1.68
C THR A 117 -2.89 -10.01 0.16
N SER A 118 -2.65 -11.19 -0.41
CA SER A 118 -2.82 -11.39 -1.86
C SER A 118 -4.30 -11.26 -2.22
N LEU A 119 -4.57 -10.55 -3.32
CA LEU A 119 -5.88 -10.50 -3.97
C LEU A 119 -5.88 -11.19 -5.34
N ASP A 120 -4.81 -11.91 -5.68
CA ASP A 120 -4.75 -12.70 -6.89
C ASP A 120 -5.77 -13.86 -6.80
N PRO A 121 -6.76 -13.93 -7.71
CA PRO A 121 -7.76 -14.99 -7.71
C PRO A 121 -7.17 -16.40 -7.79
N ASP A 122 -6.10 -16.58 -8.55
CA ASP A 122 -5.42 -17.86 -8.67
C ASP A 122 -4.65 -18.21 -7.41
N TRP A 123 -4.01 -17.23 -6.76
CA TRP A 123 -3.35 -17.44 -5.48
C TRP A 123 -4.34 -17.93 -4.42
N ILE A 124 -5.45 -17.22 -4.25
CA ILE A 124 -6.47 -17.54 -3.23
C ILE A 124 -7.11 -18.91 -3.50
N ARG A 125 -7.35 -19.24 -4.77
CA ARG A 125 -7.89 -20.54 -5.18
C ARG A 125 -6.94 -21.70 -4.86
N LEU A 126 -5.64 -21.49 -5.05
CA LEU A 126 -4.60 -22.50 -4.79
C LEU A 126 -4.19 -22.59 -3.31
N HIS A 127 -4.43 -21.53 -2.53
CA HIS A 127 -4.08 -21.45 -1.11
C HIS A 127 -5.31 -21.10 -0.25
N PRO A 128 -6.22 -22.07 0.02
CA PRO A 128 -7.44 -21.82 0.80
C PRO A 128 -7.19 -21.25 2.21
N ALA A 129 -6.02 -21.48 2.80
CA ALA A 129 -5.62 -20.91 4.09
C ALA A 129 -5.46 -19.38 4.05
N ASP A 130 -5.20 -18.81 2.87
CA ASP A 130 -5.07 -17.37 2.64
C ASP A 130 -6.42 -16.71 2.31
N ASN A 131 -7.48 -17.50 2.13
CA ASN A 131 -8.84 -16.98 1.96
C ASN A 131 -9.37 -16.42 3.29
N ARG A 132 -9.10 -15.14 3.55
CA ARG A 132 -9.54 -14.44 4.76
C ARG A 132 -11.03 -14.13 4.70
N ARG A 133 -11.71 -14.33 5.83
CA ARG A 133 -13.06 -13.78 6.03
C ARG A 133 -12.99 -12.27 6.13
N LEU A 134 -14.00 -11.62 5.56
CA LEU A 134 -14.17 -10.18 5.64
C LEU A 134 -15.25 -9.87 6.68
N GLU A 135 -14.90 -9.08 7.68
CA GLU A 135 -15.82 -8.65 8.73
C GLU A 135 -15.64 -7.14 8.95
N GLY A 136 -16.71 -6.36 8.78
CA GLY A 136 -16.67 -4.90 8.94
C GLY A 136 -16.56 -4.12 7.64
N SER A 137 -15.66 -3.15 7.58
CA SER A 137 -15.68 -2.04 6.62
C SER A 137 -14.35 -1.88 5.89
N TYR A 138 -14.36 -2.11 4.57
CA TYR A 138 -13.17 -2.12 3.74
C TYR A 138 -13.28 -1.20 2.51
N ASP A 139 -12.14 -0.73 2.03
CA ASP A 139 -11.99 -0.07 0.74
C ASP A 139 -11.15 -0.96 -0.17
N LEU A 140 -11.67 -1.32 -1.33
CA LEU A 140 -10.92 -2.02 -2.38
C LEU A 140 -10.45 -0.99 -3.41
N TRP A 141 -9.15 -0.80 -3.53
CA TRP A 141 -8.56 0.11 -4.51
C TRP A 141 -8.11 -0.69 -5.72
N LEU A 142 -8.94 -0.70 -6.76
CA LEU A 142 -8.58 -1.34 -8.03
C LEU A 142 -7.46 -0.55 -8.69
N GLN A 143 -6.52 -1.27 -9.29
CA GLN A 143 -5.40 -0.70 -10.03
C GLN A 143 -5.43 -1.20 -11.46
N ALA A 144 -5.11 -0.32 -12.41
CA ALA A 144 -4.88 -0.72 -13.78
C ALA A 144 -3.42 -1.14 -13.96
N PRO A 145 -3.09 -1.98 -14.96
CA PRO A 145 -1.70 -2.29 -15.28
C PRO A 145 -0.88 -1.01 -15.50
N SER A 146 0.26 -0.91 -14.81
CA SER A 146 1.21 0.19 -14.97
C SER A 146 2.28 -0.18 -16.00
N ASP A 147 2.80 0.83 -16.71
CA ASP A 147 3.98 0.74 -17.58
C ASP A 147 5.15 1.59 -17.06
N ALA A 148 5.11 1.97 -15.78
CA ALA A 148 6.06 2.89 -15.15
C ALA A 148 6.65 2.35 -13.85
N VAL A 149 7.85 2.81 -13.52
CA VAL A 149 8.49 2.70 -12.21
C VAL A 149 8.52 4.09 -11.59
N LEU A 150 8.29 4.20 -10.28
CA LEU A 150 8.34 5.47 -9.56
C LEU A 150 9.65 5.59 -8.78
N LEU A 151 10.48 6.59 -9.11
CA LEU A 151 11.71 6.89 -8.38
C LEU A 151 11.42 7.94 -7.31
N LEU A 152 11.77 7.65 -6.05
CA LEU A 152 11.57 8.55 -4.92
C LEU A 152 12.80 8.55 -3.99
N GLY A 153 12.95 9.63 -3.24
CA GLY A 153 13.92 9.78 -2.17
C GLY A 153 14.97 10.83 -2.43
N ALA A 154 16.15 10.61 -1.85
CA ALA A 154 17.27 11.54 -1.87
C ALA A 154 18.01 11.50 -3.21
N LEU A 155 17.30 11.69 -4.33
CA LEU A 155 17.83 11.75 -5.69
C LEU A 155 17.28 12.95 -6.46
N ARG A 156 18.03 13.44 -7.45
CA ARG A 156 17.53 14.43 -8.41
C ARG A 156 16.59 13.80 -9.43
N GLY A 157 15.53 14.53 -9.76
CA GLY A 157 14.59 14.12 -10.80
C GLY A 157 13.72 12.93 -10.38
N ALA A 158 13.31 12.87 -9.11
CA ALA A 158 12.30 11.93 -8.66
C ALA A 158 11.03 12.04 -9.51
N GLY A 159 10.37 10.91 -9.75
CA GLY A 159 9.20 10.86 -10.64
C GLY A 159 9.00 9.51 -11.33
N LYS A 160 7.94 9.43 -12.14
CA LYS A 160 7.63 8.24 -12.95
C LYS A 160 8.60 8.16 -14.13
N VAL A 161 9.20 7.00 -14.33
CA VAL A 161 10.02 6.64 -15.50
C VAL A 161 9.40 5.43 -16.18
N SER A 162 9.48 5.36 -17.51
CA SER A 162 8.93 4.21 -18.26
C SER A 162 9.64 2.93 -17.87
N TRP A 163 8.85 1.93 -17.49
CA TRP A 163 9.34 0.58 -17.20
C TRP A 163 9.82 -0.09 -18.49
N GLN A 164 10.93 -0.82 -18.39
CA GLN A 164 11.54 -1.54 -19.50
C GLN A 164 11.92 -2.97 -19.05
N PRO A 165 11.57 -4.00 -19.83
CA PRO A 165 12.00 -5.37 -19.57
C PRO A 165 13.53 -5.48 -19.54
N GLY A 166 14.08 -6.28 -18.61
CA GLY A 166 15.51 -6.51 -18.50
C GLY A 166 16.31 -5.35 -17.88
N LYS A 167 15.68 -4.19 -17.66
CA LYS A 167 16.33 -3.02 -17.06
C LYS A 167 16.50 -3.23 -15.55
N SER A 168 17.74 -3.09 -15.08
CA SER A 168 18.07 -3.28 -13.68
C SER A 168 17.68 -2.06 -12.83
N VAL A 169 17.53 -2.25 -11.52
CA VAL A 169 17.36 -1.16 -10.55
C VAL A 169 18.44 -0.09 -10.71
N ARG A 170 19.69 -0.48 -10.96
CA ARG A 170 20.80 0.46 -11.16
C ARG A 170 20.60 1.28 -12.42
N ASP A 171 20.16 0.67 -13.52
CA ASP A 171 19.93 1.36 -14.80
C ASP A 171 18.81 2.41 -14.68
N TYR A 172 17.86 2.24 -13.76
CA TYR A 172 16.85 3.26 -13.46
C TYR A 172 17.41 4.45 -12.66
N LEU A 173 18.49 4.25 -11.91
CA LEU A 173 19.16 5.31 -11.16
C LEU A 173 20.18 6.08 -12.01
N GLU A 174 20.53 5.56 -13.20
CA GLU A 174 21.41 6.28 -14.13
C GLU A 174 20.76 7.59 -14.59
N GLY A 175 21.51 8.69 -14.48
CA GLY A 175 20.99 10.04 -14.77
C GLY A 175 20.26 10.71 -13.59
N HIS A 176 20.11 10.01 -12.46
CA HIS A 176 19.51 10.54 -11.24
C HIS A 176 20.56 10.69 -10.14
N ASP A 177 21.18 11.88 -10.06
CA ASP A 177 22.23 12.15 -9.08
C ASP A 177 21.71 12.04 -7.63
N ALA A 178 22.46 11.32 -6.79
CA ALA A 178 22.19 11.24 -5.37
C ALA A 178 22.37 12.61 -4.68
N LEU A 179 21.40 13.00 -3.85
CA LEU A 179 21.42 14.23 -3.07
C LEU A 179 22.29 14.10 -1.82
N SER A 180 22.57 15.22 -1.16
CA SER A 180 23.39 15.25 0.05
C SER A 180 22.79 14.38 1.16
N GLY A 181 23.59 13.44 1.68
CA GLY A 181 23.17 12.49 2.72
C GLY A 181 22.49 11.21 2.20
N ALA A 182 22.26 11.07 0.90
CA ALA A 182 21.68 9.85 0.34
C ALA A 182 22.49 8.57 0.68
N GLU A 183 21.77 7.45 0.82
CA GLU A 183 22.37 6.13 0.86
C GLU A 183 23.12 5.86 -0.46
N ARG A 184 24.26 5.16 -0.39
CA ARG A 184 25.13 4.94 -1.55
C ARG A 184 25.24 3.47 -1.94
N ASN A 185 24.97 2.57 -1.01
CA ASN A 185 25.21 1.15 -1.16
C ASN A 185 23.96 0.38 -1.54
N PHE A 186 22.79 0.86 -1.09
CA PHE A 186 21.53 0.15 -1.21
C PHE A 186 20.38 1.09 -1.58
N VAL A 187 19.41 0.54 -2.29
CA VAL A 187 18.07 1.14 -2.43
C VAL A 187 17.03 0.14 -1.96
N THR A 188 15.84 0.63 -1.62
CA THR A 188 14.71 -0.24 -1.32
C THR A 188 13.75 -0.23 -2.50
N VAL A 189 13.50 -1.40 -3.06
CA VAL A 189 12.40 -1.61 -4.02
C VAL A 189 11.15 -1.95 -3.24
N ILE A 190 10.03 -1.31 -3.60
CA ILE A 190 8.70 -1.63 -3.10
C ILE A 190 7.91 -2.15 -4.28
N SER A 191 7.56 -3.43 -4.28
CA SER A 191 6.72 -4.03 -5.32
C SER A 191 5.30 -3.45 -5.28
N PRO A 192 4.49 -3.63 -6.34
CA PRO A 192 3.10 -3.20 -6.32
C PRO A 192 2.29 -3.85 -5.19
N SER A 193 2.64 -5.08 -4.79
CA SER A 193 2.06 -5.78 -3.63
C SER A 193 2.42 -5.18 -2.27
N GLY A 194 3.38 -4.24 -2.23
CA GLY A 194 3.87 -3.60 -1.02
C GLY A 194 5.01 -4.35 -0.33
N ALA A 195 5.51 -5.45 -0.91
CA ALA A 195 6.69 -6.14 -0.42
C ALA A 195 7.94 -5.29 -0.66
N THR A 196 8.84 -5.28 0.31
CA THR A 196 10.08 -4.50 0.25
C THR A 196 11.28 -5.39 0.05
N GLN A 197 12.18 -5.00 -0.84
CA GLN A 197 13.46 -5.67 -1.06
C GLN A 197 14.60 -4.65 -1.07
N GLN A 198 15.62 -4.88 -0.25
CA GLN A 198 16.85 -4.10 -0.32
C GLN A 198 17.71 -4.60 -1.49
N VAL A 199 18.11 -3.69 -2.37
CA VAL A 199 18.89 -3.99 -3.58
C VAL A 199 20.24 -3.27 -3.51
N PRO A 200 21.36 -3.99 -3.59
CA PRO A 200 22.68 -3.37 -3.62
C PRO A 200 22.94 -2.72 -4.99
N VAL A 201 23.40 -1.47 -4.99
CA VAL A 201 23.58 -0.66 -6.21
C VAL A 201 24.97 -0.04 -6.36
N ALA A 202 25.80 -0.06 -5.31
CA ALA A 202 27.15 0.49 -5.40
C ALA A 202 28.05 -0.35 -6.31
N TYR A 203 29.07 0.30 -6.86
CA TYR A 203 30.05 -0.34 -7.74
C TYR A 203 30.58 -1.68 -7.18
N TRP A 204 30.86 -1.74 -5.87
CA TRP A 204 31.48 -2.89 -5.21
C TRP A 204 30.50 -4.00 -4.80
N ASN A 205 29.19 -3.72 -4.68
CA ASN A 205 28.19 -4.70 -4.21
C ASN A 205 27.05 -4.96 -5.19
N HIS A 206 26.99 -4.24 -6.32
CA HIS A 206 25.84 -4.27 -7.20
C HIS A 206 25.46 -5.70 -7.62
N ARG A 207 24.15 -5.93 -7.68
CA ARG A 207 23.57 -7.16 -8.23
C ARG A 207 22.50 -6.79 -9.24
N HIS A 208 22.40 -7.57 -10.30
CA HIS A 208 21.29 -7.44 -11.23
C HIS A 208 20.00 -7.77 -10.51
N ALA A 209 19.09 -6.81 -10.45
CA ALA A 209 17.77 -6.95 -9.88
C ALA A 209 16.80 -6.17 -10.76
N GLU A 210 15.77 -6.84 -11.23
CA GLU A 210 14.70 -6.24 -12.03
C GLU A 210 13.51 -5.94 -11.12
N VAL A 211 12.69 -4.97 -11.54
CA VAL A 211 11.48 -4.57 -10.81
C VAL A 211 10.25 -4.81 -11.66
N GLU A 212 9.13 -5.08 -11.00
CA GLU A 212 7.83 -5.19 -11.65
C GLU A 212 7.33 -3.79 -12.09
N PRO A 213 6.53 -3.69 -13.15
CA PRO A 213 5.82 -2.46 -13.45
C PRO A 213 4.96 -2.00 -12.27
N GLY A 214 4.95 -0.70 -11.99
CA GLY A 214 4.28 -0.11 -10.82
C GLY A 214 5.11 -0.10 -9.53
N SER A 215 6.32 -0.69 -9.54
CA SER A 215 7.22 -0.67 -8.39
C SER A 215 7.71 0.75 -8.06
N VAL A 216 8.06 0.96 -6.79
CA VAL A 216 8.80 2.14 -6.33
C VAL A 216 10.25 1.79 -6.10
N ILE A 217 11.18 2.61 -6.57
CA ILE A 217 12.59 2.56 -6.17
C ILE A 217 12.82 3.73 -5.22
N TRP A 218 13.05 3.41 -3.95
CA TRP A 218 13.31 4.37 -2.89
C TRP A 218 14.81 4.46 -2.58
N LEU A 219 15.39 5.64 -2.82
CA LEU A 219 16.74 5.98 -2.36
C LEU A 219 16.65 6.71 -1.00
N GLY A 220 16.88 5.97 0.07
CA GLY A 220 16.85 6.51 1.43
C GLY A 220 18.03 7.42 1.76
N PHE A 221 18.04 7.90 3.00
CA PHE A 221 19.19 8.58 3.58
C PHE A 221 20.17 7.57 4.19
N SER A 222 21.46 7.85 4.09
CA SER A 222 22.49 7.06 4.79
C SER A 222 22.30 7.14 6.30
N SER A 223 22.58 6.04 7.02
CA SER A 223 22.51 6.00 8.50
C SER A 223 23.37 7.08 9.16
N TRP A 224 24.52 7.42 8.57
CA TRP A 224 25.43 8.46 9.04
C TRP A 224 24.89 9.89 8.87
N SER A 225 23.90 10.08 8.00
CA SER A 225 23.29 11.38 7.76
C SER A 225 22.06 11.66 8.59
N LEU A 226 21.40 10.60 9.08
CA LEU A 226 20.21 10.70 9.90
C LEU A 226 20.54 11.37 11.25
N PRO A 227 19.60 12.13 11.84
CA PRO A 227 19.77 12.63 13.18
C PRO A 227 19.70 11.45 14.16
N GLY A 228 20.53 11.46 15.21
CA GLY A 228 20.55 10.36 16.18
C GLY A 228 19.22 10.13 16.92
N SER A 229 18.33 11.13 16.93
CA SER A 229 16.96 11.02 17.47
C SER A 229 15.95 10.41 16.49
N SER A 230 16.34 10.06 15.26
CA SER A 230 15.47 9.47 14.25
C SER A 230 16.26 8.53 13.32
N ASP A 231 16.94 7.55 13.91
CA ASP A 231 17.59 6.45 13.19
C ASP A 231 16.58 5.56 12.45
N ASP A 232 15.34 5.49 12.96
CA ASP A 232 14.19 4.79 12.38
C ASP A 232 13.49 5.55 11.22
N LEU A 233 13.98 6.73 10.83
CA LEU A 233 13.27 7.60 9.89
C LEU A 233 13.09 6.96 8.50
N ASN A 234 14.10 6.24 8.02
CA ASN A 234 13.97 5.50 6.76
C ASN A 234 12.86 4.44 6.83
N ASP A 235 12.76 3.71 7.94
CA ASP A 235 11.75 2.67 8.13
C ASP A 235 10.34 3.27 8.21
N ARG A 236 10.20 4.44 8.86
CA ARG A 236 8.95 5.21 8.88
C ARG A 236 8.52 5.64 7.47
N ILE A 237 9.46 6.14 6.67
CA ILE A 237 9.18 6.52 5.28
C ILE A 237 8.80 5.30 4.46
N LEU A 238 9.50 4.18 4.60
CA LEU A 238 9.14 2.93 3.93
C LEU A 238 7.73 2.48 4.31
N SER A 239 7.37 2.54 5.59
CA SER A 239 6.01 2.25 6.06
C SER A 239 4.97 3.16 5.39
N VAL A 240 5.23 4.47 5.29
CA VAL A 240 4.36 5.40 4.55
C VAL A 240 4.21 4.99 3.08
N LEU A 241 5.32 4.66 2.42
CA LEU A 241 5.32 4.32 1.00
C LEU A 241 4.62 3.00 0.70
N THR A 242 4.71 2.00 1.58
CA THR A 242 4.00 0.71 1.38
C THR A 242 2.49 0.85 1.57
N HIS A 243 2.03 1.85 2.34
CA HIS A 243 0.63 2.17 2.60
C HIS A 243 0.05 3.23 1.64
N ARG A 244 0.80 3.65 0.63
CA ARG A 244 0.33 4.65 -0.34
C ARG A 244 -0.80 4.10 -1.21
N ILE A 245 -1.70 4.98 -1.63
CA ILE A 245 -2.59 4.76 -2.76
C ILE A 245 -1.82 5.18 -4.01
N PRO A 246 -1.48 4.27 -4.95
CA PRO A 246 -0.82 4.64 -6.20
C PRO A 246 -1.72 5.50 -7.09
N ASP A 247 -1.10 6.38 -7.90
CA ASP A 247 -1.75 7.24 -8.89
C ASP A 247 -2.02 6.53 -10.22
#